data_AF-A0AB34J7E6-F1
#
_entry.id   AF-A0AB34J7E6-F1
#
_cell.length_a   1.000
_cell.length_b   1.000
_cell.length_c   1.000
_cell.angle_alpha   90.00
_cell.angle_beta   90.00
_cell.angle_gamma   90.00
#
_symmetry.space_group_name_H-M   'P 1'
#
loop_
_entity.id
_entity.type
_entity.pdbx_description
1 polymer ?
#
loop_
_entity_poly.entity_id
_entity_poly.type
_entity_poly.pdbx_seq_one_letter_code
_entity_poly.pdbx_strand_id
1 'polypeptide(L)'
;MATPLFGGALSVELHGHWLDASDVRPVPDHQEVWTERDGPRALVIELLQRVDAHDDRAVCAHFEELSERNGALHAKLSPQVSTMGRLDQSLRAAEPAYGVHGVQTLPDGVDLHVHLRLVRLLPQETDVLLSLCRPWPRGDAGAASCEVRSEEGVVAEDAAAVDALVRSVRVHDWHLFGETT
;
A
#
# COMPACT_ATOMS: atom_id res chain seq x y z
N MET A 1 -14.18 -12.46 0.28
CA MET A 1 -13.96 -13.24 1.52
C MET A 1 -12.88 -12.54 2.31
N ALA A 2 -12.91 -12.60 3.65
CA ALA A 2 -11.88 -11.99 4.47
C ALA A 2 -10.58 -12.82 4.41
N THR A 3 -9.48 -12.17 4.09
CA THR A 3 -8.12 -12.74 4.05
C THR A 3 -7.45 -12.44 5.38
N PRO A 4 -7.01 -13.45 6.15
CA PRO A 4 -6.30 -13.24 7.40
C PRO A 4 -4.89 -12.69 7.12
N LEU A 5 -4.46 -11.75 7.96
CA LEU A 5 -3.13 -11.13 7.93
C LEU A 5 -2.45 -11.34 9.28
N PHE A 6 -1.13 -11.46 9.30
CA PHE A 6 -0.31 -11.56 10.53
C PHE A 6 -0.82 -12.67 11.46
N GLY A 7 -0.94 -13.88 10.92
CA GLY A 7 -1.47 -15.03 11.68
C GLY A 7 -2.96 -14.93 12.04
N GLY A 8 -3.71 -14.03 11.39
CA GLY A 8 -5.14 -13.82 11.63
C GLY A 8 -5.46 -12.70 12.63
N ALA A 9 -4.45 -12.01 13.14
CA ALA A 9 -4.64 -10.86 14.02
C ALA A 9 -5.35 -9.70 13.30
N LEU A 10 -5.12 -9.55 12.00
CA LEU A 10 -5.86 -8.62 11.15
C LEU A 10 -6.58 -9.38 10.03
N SER A 11 -7.53 -8.73 9.37
CA SER A 11 -8.07 -9.22 8.10
C SER A 11 -8.42 -8.10 7.16
N VAL A 12 -8.43 -8.41 5.86
CA VAL A 12 -8.89 -7.52 4.79
C VAL A 12 -9.82 -8.25 3.82
N GLU A 13 -10.68 -7.53 3.13
CA GLU A 13 -11.38 -8.06 1.97
C GLU A 13 -10.54 -7.85 0.71
N LEU A 14 -9.78 -8.89 0.37
CA LEU A 14 -8.99 -8.90 -0.85
C LEU A 14 -9.84 -9.43 -2.01
N HIS A 15 -10.29 -8.52 -2.87
CA HIS A 15 -11.05 -8.85 -4.07
C HIS A 15 -10.10 -9.01 -5.26
N GLY A 16 -10.25 -10.10 -6.03
CA GLY A 16 -9.42 -10.41 -7.19
C GLY A 16 -8.61 -11.70 -7.07
N HIS A 17 -7.77 -11.97 -8.07
CA HIS A 17 -6.90 -13.14 -8.12
C HIS A 17 -5.49 -12.76 -7.70
N TRP A 18 -5.26 -12.79 -6.39
CA TRP A 18 -3.96 -12.52 -5.79
C TRP A 18 -3.23 -13.82 -5.45
N LEU A 19 -1.92 -13.82 -5.61
CA LEU A 19 -0.99 -14.87 -5.21
C LEU A 19 -0.23 -14.38 -4.00
N ASP A 20 -0.17 -15.19 -2.95
CA ASP A 20 0.65 -14.90 -1.78
C ASP A 20 2.12 -15.11 -2.12
N ALA A 21 2.95 -14.09 -1.89
CA ALA A 21 4.38 -14.20 -2.17
C ALA A 21 5.11 -15.08 -1.15
N SER A 22 4.53 -15.29 0.05
CA SER A 22 5.11 -16.17 1.09
C SER A 22 5.18 -17.64 0.66
N ASP A 23 4.32 -18.07 -0.27
CA ASP A 23 4.32 -19.41 -0.85
C ASP A 23 5.60 -19.70 -1.65
N VAL A 24 6.27 -18.66 -2.17
CA VAL A 24 7.41 -18.78 -3.09
C VAL A 24 8.70 -18.22 -2.55
N ARG A 25 8.66 -17.28 -1.58
CA ARG A 25 9.84 -16.67 -0.96
C ARG A 25 9.56 -16.29 0.49
N PRO A 26 10.57 -16.26 1.37
CA PRO A 26 10.39 -15.71 2.70
C PRO A 26 9.99 -14.22 2.63
N VAL A 27 8.96 -13.86 3.39
CA VAL A 27 8.49 -12.49 3.61
C VAL A 27 8.71 -12.15 5.09
N PRO A 28 9.21 -10.95 5.45
CA PRO A 28 9.38 -10.57 6.84
C PRO A 28 8.06 -10.61 7.63
N ASP A 29 8.09 -10.97 8.91
CA ASP A 29 6.88 -11.15 9.74
C ASP A 29 5.99 -9.90 9.87
N HIS A 30 6.56 -8.70 9.67
CA HIS A 30 5.84 -7.43 9.70
C HIS A 30 5.30 -7.02 8.32
N GLN A 31 5.43 -7.88 7.30
CA GLN A 31 5.00 -7.65 5.93
C GLN A 31 4.13 -8.80 5.43
N GLU A 32 3.13 -8.43 4.65
CA GLU A 32 2.33 -9.34 3.86
C GLU A 32 2.36 -8.88 2.41
N VAL A 33 2.67 -9.78 1.48
CA VAL A 33 2.94 -9.43 0.08
C VAL A 33 2.14 -10.32 -0.85
N TRP A 34 1.36 -9.69 -1.73
CA TRP A 34 0.65 -10.37 -2.80
C TRP A 34 1.04 -9.84 -4.16
N THR A 35 1.04 -10.72 -5.16
CA THR A 35 1.19 -10.37 -6.57
C THR A 35 -0.06 -10.77 -7.33
N GLU A 36 -0.52 -9.93 -8.25
CA GLU A 36 -1.67 -10.25 -9.09
C GLU A 36 -1.33 -11.42 -10.03
N ARG A 37 -2.23 -12.40 -10.15
CA ARG A 37 -1.99 -13.63 -10.93
C ARG A 37 -1.80 -13.35 -12.42
N ASP A 38 -2.67 -12.49 -12.97
CA ASP A 38 -2.77 -12.23 -14.42
C ASP A 38 -2.46 -10.76 -14.74
N GLY A 39 -1.75 -10.06 -13.86
CA GLY A 39 -1.51 -8.64 -13.98
C GLY A 39 -0.24 -8.17 -13.28
N PRO A 40 0.18 -6.92 -13.53
CA PRO A 40 1.46 -6.41 -13.08
C PRO A 40 1.43 -5.90 -11.62
N ARG A 41 0.27 -5.91 -10.96
CA ARG A 41 0.14 -5.29 -9.63
C ARG A 41 0.78 -6.13 -8.54
N ALA A 42 1.40 -5.44 -7.58
CA ALA A 42 1.80 -6.00 -6.29
C ALA A 42 1.12 -5.20 -5.18
N LEU A 43 0.65 -5.90 -4.15
CA LEU A 43 0.08 -5.33 -2.95
C LEU A 43 1.00 -5.70 -1.77
N VAL A 44 1.40 -4.72 -1.00
CA VAL A 44 2.17 -4.92 0.24
C VAL A 44 1.44 -4.24 1.39
N ILE A 45 1.25 -4.99 2.48
CA ILE A 45 0.75 -4.46 3.74
C ILE A 45 1.87 -4.62 4.78
N GLU A 46 2.26 -3.53 5.42
CA GLU A 46 3.40 -3.50 6.34
C GLU A 46 3.00 -2.83 7.66
N LEU A 47 3.48 -3.39 8.78
CA LEU A 47 3.35 -2.80 10.11
C LEU A 47 4.66 -2.09 10.46
N LEU A 48 4.60 -0.78 10.63
CA LEU A 48 5.75 0.07 10.91
C LEU A 48 5.59 0.80 12.24
N GLN A 49 6.71 1.20 12.83
CA GLN A 49 6.69 2.13 13.95
C GLN A 49 6.12 3.48 13.50
N ARG A 50 5.39 4.14 14.40
CA ARG A 50 4.83 5.46 14.13
C ARG A 50 5.94 6.47 13.83
N VAL A 51 5.84 7.12 12.68
CA VAL A 51 6.75 8.24 12.36
C VAL A 51 6.40 9.49 13.18
N ASP A 52 7.41 10.19 13.68
CA ASP A 52 7.26 11.45 14.40
C ASP A 52 6.99 12.62 13.43
N ALA A 53 5.80 12.59 12.83
CA ALA A 53 5.28 13.61 11.93
C ALA A 53 3.76 13.73 12.05
N HIS A 54 3.25 14.92 11.69
CA HIS A 54 1.81 15.14 11.55
C HIS A 54 1.21 14.22 10.48
N ASP A 55 -0.04 13.80 10.65
CA ASP A 55 -0.64 12.68 9.89
C ASP A 55 -0.59 12.87 8.35
N ASP A 56 -0.80 14.10 7.87
CA ASP A 56 -0.73 14.46 6.46
C ASP A 56 0.69 14.49 5.87
N ARG A 57 1.71 14.62 6.73
CA ARG A 57 3.14 14.56 6.37
C ARG A 57 3.72 13.17 6.56
N ALA A 58 3.20 12.40 7.50
CA ALA A 58 3.63 11.03 7.80
C ALA A 58 3.54 10.14 6.56
N VAL A 59 2.45 10.24 5.79
CA VAL A 59 2.28 9.47 4.55
C VAL A 59 3.32 9.84 3.48
N CYS A 60 3.75 11.11 3.41
CA CYS A 60 4.79 11.54 2.49
C CYS A 60 6.17 11.04 2.93
N ALA A 61 6.46 11.05 4.23
CA ALA A 61 7.71 10.51 4.79
C ALA A 61 7.84 9.01 4.49
N HIS A 62 6.77 8.23 4.70
CA HIS A 62 6.73 6.81 4.34
C HIS A 62 6.95 6.58 2.83
N PHE A 63 6.42 7.44 1.97
CA PHE A 63 6.67 7.34 0.52
C PHE A 63 8.14 7.59 0.16
N GLU A 64 8.77 8.59 0.79
CA GLU A 64 10.16 8.93 0.57
C GLU A 64 11.07 7.76 1.00
N GLU A 65 10.88 7.22 2.20
CA GLU A 65 11.61 6.04 2.68
C GLU A 65 11.40 4.83 1.77
N LEU A 66 10.16 4.58 1.33
CA LEU A 66 9.87 3.50 0.38
C LEU A 66 10.64 3.69 -0.94
N SER A 67 10.76 4.92 -1.44
CA SER A 67 11.50 5.21 -2.67
C SER A 67 13.00 4.97 -2.52
N GLU A 68 13.56 5.29 -1.37
CA GLU A 68 14.97 5.02 -1.04
C GLU A 68 15.23 3.51 -0.91
N ARG A 69 14.34 2.78 -0.22
CA ARG A 69 14.42 1.31 -0.08
C ARG A 69 14.31 0.60 -1.43
N ASN A 70 13.53 1.15 -2.36
CA ASN A 70 13.43 0.65 -3.73
C ASN A 70 14.62 1.03 -4.61
N GLY A 71 15.54 1.87 -4.14
CA GLY A 71 16.67 2.37 -4.92
C GLY A 71 16.25 3.24 -6.10
N ALA A 72 15.14 3.98 -5.95
CA ALA A 72 14.63 4.84 -7.01
C ALA A 72 15.64 5.94 -7.36
N LEU A 73 15.89 6.13 -8.65
CA LEU A 73 16.74 7.23 -9.15
C LEU A 73 16.04 8.58 -8.96
N HIS A 74 14.73 8.58 -9.20
CA HIS A 74 13.86 9.75 -9.06
C HIS A 74 12.52 9.31 -8.48
N ALA A 75 11.94 10.12 -7.60
CA ALA A 75 10.61 9.90 -7.08
C ALA A 75 9.80 11.19 -7.20
N LYS A 76 8.58 11.07 -7.73
CA LYS A 76 7.66 12.20 -7.91
C LYS A 76 6.35 11.89 -7.21
N LEU A 77 6.07 12.64 -6.15
CA LEU A 77 4.79 12.59 -5.45
C LEU A 77 3.73 13.40 -6.22
N SER A 78 2.48 12.94 -6.20
CA SER A 78 1.36 13.77 -6.61
C SER A 78 1.17 14.92 -5.60
N PRO A 79 0.74 16.11 -6.05
CA PRO A 79 0.61 17.27 -5.16
C PRO A 79 -0.57 17.16 -4.19
N GLN A 80 -1.45 16.18 -4.37
CA GLN A 80 -2.67 16.02 -3.59
C GLN A 80 -2.58 14.81 -2.67
N VAL A 81 -2.73 15.06 -1.38
CA VAL A 81 -2.93 14.02 -0.37
C VAL A 81 -4.42 13.68 -0.33
N SER A 82 -4.75 12.41 -0.59
CA SER A 82 -6.11 11.89 -0.45
C SER A 82 -6.40 11.57 1.02
N THR A 83 -7.63 11.80 1.46
CA THR A 83 -8.10 11.41 2.80
C THR A 83 -9.22 10.39 2.69
N MET A 84 -9.26 9.46 3.65
CA MET A 84 -10.30 8.44 3.74
C MET A 84 -10.89 8.49 5.14
N GLY A 85 -12.16 8.88 5.22
CA GLY A 85 -12.95 8.77 6.44
C GLY A 85 -13.75 7.48 6.50
N ARG A 86 -14.37 7.22 7.66
CA ARG A 86 -15.21 6.04 7.93
C ARG A 86 -14.39 4.75 7.89
N LEU A 87 -13.26 4.76 8.57
CA LEU A 87 -12.55 3.55 8.91
C LEU A 87 -13.40 2.72 9.87
N ASP A 88 -13.09 1.44 9.99
CA ASP A 88 -13.78 0.63 10.97
C ASP A 88 -13.42 1.07 12.39
N GLN A 89 -14.43 1.10 13.26
CA GLN A 89 -14.24 1.47 14.66
C GLN A 89 -13.33 0.50 15.40
N SER A 90 -13.22 -0.75 14.93
CA SER A 90 -12.29 -1.74 15.46
C SER A 90 -10.83 -1.34 15.27
N LEU A 91 -10.49 -0.40 14.39
CA LEU A 91 -9.11 -0.02 14.12
C LEU A 91 -8.52 0.91 15.19
N ARG A 92 -9.35 1.55 16.03
CA ARG A 92 -8.90 2.58 17.00
C ARG A 92 -7.89 3.57 16.37
N ALA A 93 -8.10 3.88 15.10
CA ALA A 93 -7.15 4.60 14.27
C ALA A 93 -7.40 6.11 14.31
N ALA A 94 -6.37 6.88 13.94
CA ALA A 94 -6.55 8.29 13.59
C ALA A 94 -7.48 8.39 12.38
N GLU A 95 -8.49 9.26 12.47
CA GLU A 95 -9.35 9.59 11.34
C GLU A 95 -9.14 11.06 10.94
N PRO A 96 -9.00 11.35 9.63
CA PRO A 96 -9.03 10.40 8.50
C PRO A 96 -7.71 9.63 8.34
N ALA A 97 -7.75 8.49 7.63
CA ALA A 97 -6.53 7.91 7.06
C ALA A 97 -6.06 8.74 5.87
N TYR A 98 -4.76 8.73 5.62
CA TYR A 98 -4.13 9.54 4.58
C TYR A 98 -3.57 8.66 3.47
N GLY A 99 -3.50 9.22 2.26
CA GLY A 99 -3.02 8.52 1.10
C GLY A 99 -2.33 9.43 0.12
N VAL A 100 -1.34 8.89 -0.58
CA VAL A 100 -0.64 9.58 -1.67
C VAL A 100 -0.52 8.64 -2.86
N HIS A 101 -0.29 9.25 -4.02
CA HIS A 101 0.15 8.54 -5.21
C HIS A 101 1.47 9.16 -5.65
N GLY A 102 2.38 8.33 -6.13
CA GLY A 102 3.62 8.82 -6.71
C GLY A 102 4.18 7.84 -7.72
N VAL A 103 5.14 8.33 -8.49
CA VAL A 103 5.87 7.53 -9.48
C VAL A 103 7.34 7.49 -9.07
N GLN A 104 7.89 6.29 -8.98
CA GLN A 104 9.29 6.05 -8.66
C GLN A 104 9.98 5.49 -9.92
N THR A 105 10.99 6.18 -10.43
CA THR A 105 11.80 5.71 -11.55
C THR A 105 12.91 4.81 -11.02
N LEU A 106 12.83 3.52 -11.36
CA LEU A 106 13.81 2.52 -10.95
C LEU A 106 15.01 2.48 -11.91
N PRO A 107 16.18 1.97 -11.46
CA PRO A 107 17.39 1.89 -12.29
C PRO A 107 17.27 1.01 -13.54
N ASP A 108 16.30 0.11 -13.57
CA ASP A 108 16.00 -0.80 -14.69
C ASP A 108 15.17 -0.12 -15.81
N GLY A 109 14.85 1.17 -15.66
CA GLY A 109 14.07 1.93 -16.64
C GLY A 109 12.56 1.74 -16.51
N VAL A 110 12.08 1.14 -15.42
CA VAL A 110 10.64 1.01 -15.12
C VAL A 110 10.19 2.16 -14.24
N ASP A 111 9.03 2.74 -14.58
CA ASP A 111 8.33 3.68 -13.70
C ASP A 111 7.34 2.91 -12.83
N LEU A 112 7.57 2.89 -11.52
CA LEU A 112 6.73 2.24 -10.54
C LEU A 112 5.68 3.23 -10.03
N HIS A 113 4.42 3.03 -10.39
CA HIS A 113 3.30 3.76 -9.81
C HIS A 113 2.98 3.16 -8.45
N VAL A 114 3.06 3.97 -7.39
CA VAL A 114 2.85 3.55 -6.02
C VAL A 114 1.66 4.31 -5.45
N HIS A 115 0.62 3.57 -5.09
CA HIS A 115 -0.53 4.07 -4.34
C HIS A 115 -0.36 3.69 -2.88
N LEU A 116 -0.07 4.67 -2.04
CA LEU A 116 0.23 4.46 -0.63
C LEU A 116 -0.95 4.92 0.23
N ARG A 117 -1.32 4.13 1.22
CA ARG A 117 -2.31 4.46 2.25
C ARG A 117 -1.72 4.20 3.63
N LEU A 118 -1.97 5.15 4.52
CA LEU A 118 -1.50 5.14 5.89
C LEU A 118 -2.69 5.11 6.84
N VAL A 119 -2.77 4.07 7.66
CA VAL A 119 -3.71 3.95 8.78
C VAL A 119 -2.90 3.96 10.07
N ARG A 120 -3.09 4.98 10.91
CA ARG A 120 -2.31 5.13 12.15
C ARG A 120 -3.11 4.58 13.34
N LEU A 121 -2.63 3.52 13.97
CA LEU A 121 -3.24 2.97 15.19
C LEU A 121 -2.73 3.79 16.39
N LEU A 122 -3.59 4.66 16.94
CA LEU A 122 -3.17 5.63 17.96
C LEU A 122 -2.64 4.97 19.25
N PRO A 123 -3.33 3.98 19.85
CA PRO A 123 -2.89 3.41 21.13
C PRO A 123 -1.62 2.54 21.03
N GLN A 124 -1.30 2.06 19.84
CA GLN A 124 -0.22 1.11 19.59
C GLN A 124 1.03 1.76 18.99
N GLU A 125 0.99 3.08 18.75
CA GLU A 125 2.06 3.82 18.07
C GLU A 125 2.56 3.08 16.81
N THR A 126 1.60 2.54 16.06
CA THR A 126 1.87 1.71 14.87
C THR A 126 1.24 2.34 13.64
N ASP A 127 2.02 2.45 12.58
CA ASP A 127 1.59 2.89 11.27
C ASP A 127 1.37 1.64 10.39
N VAL A 128 0.13 1.40 9.97
CA VAL A 128 -0.21 0.34 9.00
C VAL A 128 -0.14 0.94 7.61
N LEU A 129 0.83 0.47 6.83
CA LEU A 129 1.12 0.95 5.50
C LEU A 129 0.56 -0.04 4.46
N LEU A 130 -0.30 0.44 3.56
CA LEU A 130 -0.81 -0.35 2.44
C LEU A 130 -0.29 0.29 1.15
N SER A 131 0.49 -0.46 0.38
CA SER A 131 1.04 -0.01 -0.89
C SER A 131 0.57 -0.92 -2.03
N LEU A 132 -0.04 -0.31 -3.04
CA LEU A 132 -0.36 -0.96 -4.31
C LEU A 132 0.59 -0.42 -5.36
N CYS A 133 1.43 -1.29 -5.88
CA CYS A 133 2.51 -0.97 -6.81
C CYS A 133 2.18 -1.54 -8.19
N ARG A 134 2.30 -0.70 -9.23
CA ARG A 134 2.17 -1.10 -10.62
C ARG A 134 3.42 -0.66 -11.40
N PRO A 135 4.24 -1.60 -11.90
CA PRO A 135 5.33 -1.27 -12.80
C PRO A 135 4.76 -0.84 -14.16
N TRP A 136 5.28 0.25 -14.67
CA TRP A 136 4.99 0.77 -16.00
C TRP A 136 6.30 0.83 -16.78
N PRO A 137 6.52 -0.09 -17.75
CA PRO A 137 7.71 -0.03 -18.58
C PRO A 137 7.76 1.31 -19.31
N ARG A 138 8.86 2.05 -19.20
CA ARG A 138 9.10 3.17 -20.09
C ARG A 138 9.35 2.58 -21.47
N GLY A 139 8.31 2.56 -22.30
CA GLY A 139 8.45 2.00 -23.64
C GLY A 139 9.60 2.69 -24.38
N ASP A 140 10.45 1.90 -25.04
CA ASP A 140 10.97 2.36 -26.32
C ASP A 140 9.75 2.71 -27.17
N ALA A 141 9.74 3.89 -27.78
CA ALA A 141 8.62 4.42 -28.57
C ALA A 141 8.34 3.60 -29.85
N GLY A 142 8.10 2.29 -29.74
CA GLY A 142 8.01 1.37 -30.87
C GLY A 142 7.61 -0.08 -30.60
N ALA A 143 7.42 -0.56 -29.37
CA ALA A 143 6.98 -1.94 -29.13
C ALA A 143 5.51 -2.00 -28.69
N ALA A 144 4.64 -2.35 -29.63
CA ALA A 144 3.21 -2.49 -29.47
C ALA A 144 2.81 -3.71 -28.61
N SER A 145 1.76 -3.54 -27.80
CA SER A 145 0.56 -4.39 -27.67
C SER A 145 0.11 -4.55 -26.22
N CYS A 146 -0.74 -3.64 -25.76
CA CYS A 146 -1.79 -3.88 -24.76
C CYS A 146 -2.74 -2.68 -24.90
N GLU A 147 -4.05 -2.93 -24.87
CA GLU A 147 -5.08 -1.91 -25.01
C GLU A 147 -4.71 -0.68 -24.15
N VAL A 148 -4.46 0.46 -24.81
CA VAL A 148 -4.02 1.68 -24.12
C VAL A 148 -5.22 2.23 -23.35
N ARG A 149 -5.49 1.64 -22.19
CA ARG A 149 -6.29 2.27 -21.13
C ARG A 149 -5.52 3.53 -20.74
N SER A 150 -6.21 4.66 -20.61
CA SER A 150 -5.57 5.91 -20.21
C SER A 150 -4.84 5.69 -18.88
N GLU A 151 -3.60 6.14 -18.79
CA GLU A 151 -2.79 6.03 -17.56
C GLU A 151 -3.58 6.61 -16.37
N GLU A 152 -4.28 7.73 -16.59
CA GLU A 152 -5.12 8.34 -15.56
C GLU A 152 -6.29 7.45 -15.12
N GLY A 153 -6.87 6.68 -16.05
CA GLY A 153 -7.97 5.75 -15.74
C GLY A 153 -7.51 4.56 -14.91
N VAL A 154 -6.33 4.03 -15.22
CA VAL A 154 -5.72 2.92 -14.47
C VAL A 154 -5.30 3.37 -13.07
N VAL A 155 -4.67 4.55 -12.97
CA VAL A 155 -4.29 5.15 -11.67
C VAL A 155 -5.52 5.40 -10.79
N ALA A 156 -6.64 5.87 -11.38
CA ALA A 156 -7.88 6.05 -10.62
C ALA A 156 -8.50 4.72 -10.16
N GLU A 157 -8.46 3.68 -10.99
CA GLU A 157 -8.92 2.33 -10.64
C GLU A 157 -8.11 1.74 -9.47
N ASP A 158 -6.79 1.84 -9.55
CA ASP A 158 -5.87 1.35 -8.53
C ASP A 158 -6.01 2.13 -7.21
N ALA A 159 -6.20 3.45 -7.29
CA ALA A 159 -6.51 4.28 -6.12
C ALA A 159 -7.84 3.85 -5.46
N ALA A 160 -8.89 3.58 -6.25
CA ALA A 160 -10.16 3.11 -5.72
C ALA A 160 -10.04 1.70 -5.10
N ALA A 161 -9.23 0.82 -5.69
CA ALA A 161 -8.98 -0.52 -5.18
C ALA A 161 -8.30 -0.50 -3.81
N VAL A 162 -7.22 0.29 -3.65
CA VAL A 162 -6.54 0.40 -2.35
C VAL A 162 -7.42 1.10 -1.31
N ASP A 163 -8.23 2.09 -1.71
CA ASP A 163 -9.19 2.72 -0.80
C ASP A 163 -10.26 1.74 -0.30
N ALA A 164 -10.74 0.85 -1.16
CA ALA A 164 -11.68 -0.20 -0.78
C ALA A 164 -11.02 -1.20 0.19
N LEU A 165 -9.76 -1.57 -0.07
CA LEU A 165 -8.98 -2.43 0.79
C LEU A 165 -8.83 -1.83 2.20
N VAL A 166 -8.46 -0.55 2.30
CA VAL A 166 -8.32 0.13 3.60
C VAL A 166 -9.62 0.11 4.40
N ARG A 167 -10.77 0.34 3.76
CA ARG A 167 -12.08 0.30 4.44
C ARG A 167 -12.45 -1.09 4.95
N SER A 168 -11.83 -2.13 4.40
CA SER A 168 -12.06 -3.52 4.79
C SER A 168 -11.13 -4.03 5.90
N VAL A 169 -10.09 -3.26 6.27
CA VAL A 169 -9.16 -3.65 7.33
C VAL A 169 -9.91 -3.79 8.65
N ARG A 170 -9.71 -4.91 9.33
CA ARG A 170 -10.23 -5.21 10.67
C ARG A 170 -9.11 -5.74 11.54
N VAL A 171 -9.13 -5.37 12.81
CA VAL A 171 -8.23 -5.90 13.84
C VAL A 171 -9.04 -6.85 14.72
N HIS A 172 -8.61 -8.10 14.80
CA HIS A 172 -9.24 -9.16 15.59
C HIS A 172 -8.45 -9.45 16.86
N ASP A 173 -7.12 -9.37 16.79
CA ASP A 173 -6.23 -9.60 17.93
C ASP A 173 -5.26 -8.44 18.12
N TRP A 174 -5.39 -7.77 19.26
CA TRP A 174 -4.54 -6.64 19.64
C TRP A 174 -3.22 -7.06 20.29
N HIS A 175 -3.06 -8.33 20.68
CA HIS A 175 -1.80 -8.82 21.26
C HIS A 175 -0.63 -8.72 20.27
N LEU A 176 -0.93 -8.66 18.96
CA LEU A 176 0.06 -8.45 17.91
C LEU A 176 0.93 -7.20 18.16
N PHE A 177 0.35 -6.15 18.73
CA PHE A 177 1.02 -4.86 18.94
C PHE A 177 1.65 -4.72 20.33
N GLY A 178 1.60 -5.77 21.15
CA GLY A 178 1.88 -5.68 22.58
C GLY A 178 0.69 -5.15 23.36
N GLU A 179 0.46 -5.68 24.56
CA GLU A 179 -0.65 -5.26 25.43
C GLU A 179 -0.46 -3.80 25.88
N THR A 180 -1.03 -2.84 25.16
CA THR A 180 -1.24 -1.49 25.70
C THR A 180 -2.63 -1.45 26.36
N THR A 181 -2.64 -1.66 27.67
CA THR A 181 -3.80 -1.42 28.56
C THR A 181 -4.24 0.03 28.50
#